data_AF-A0A9E5JG17-F1
#
_entry.id   AF-A0A9E5JG17-F1
#
_cell.length_a   1.000
_cell.length_b   1.000
_cell.length_c   1.000
_cell.angle_alpha   90.00
_cell.angle_beta   90.00
_cell.angle_gamma   90.00
#
_symmetry.space_group_name_H-M   'P 1'
#
loop_
_entity.id
_entity.type
_entity.pdbx_description
1 polymer ?
#
loop_
_entity_poly.entity_id
_entity_poly.type
_entity_poly.pdbx_seq_one_letter_code
_entity_poly.pdbx_strand_id
1 'polypeptide(L)'
;MTHERATREHRTLWWKEALIVVVFYGVYSLVRNLFGSALVSGSQVPVEAFINAVRMIRVERALGLYHEETIQDWFLPHENVIKFFNVWYGTAHFFVTLAVFIALFVKRP
;
A
#
# COMPACT_ATOMS: atom_id res chain seq x y z
N MET A 1 15.76 -11.70 -43.89
CA MET A 1 16.37 -11.85 -42.56
C MET A 1 15.24 -11.87 -41.54
N THR A 2 14.81 -13.05 -41.11
CA THR A 2 13.75 -13.25 -40.11
C THR A 2 14.40 -13.30 -38.73
N HIS A 3 14.13 -12.32 -37.88
CA HIS A 3 14.52 -12.37 -36.47
C HIS A 3 13.69 -13.45 -35.77
N GLU A 4 14.29 -14.61 -35.48
CA GLU A 4 13.78 -15.53 -34.48
C GLU A 4 13.77 -14.80 -33.14
N ARG A 5 12.58 -14.41 -32.67
CA ARG A 5 12.42 -14.01 -31.28
C ARG A 5 12.62 -15.26 -30.45
N ALA A 6 13.76 -15.36 -29.76
CA ALA A 6 13.97 -16.38 -28.75
C ALA A 6 12.80 -16.28 -27.75
N THR A 7 11.92 -17.27 -27.75
CA THR A 7 10.85 -17.39 -26.79
C THR A 7 11.50 -17.54 -25.42
N ARG A 8 11.51 -16.46 -24.62
CA ARG A 8 11.94 -16.54 -23.23
C ARG A 8 10.95 -17.44 -22.49
N GLU A 9 11.32 -18.70 -22.27
CA GLU A 9 10.61 -19.56 -21.34
C GLU A 9 10.81 -19.02 -19.92
N HIS A 10 9.74 -18.53 -19.30
CA HIS A 10 9.77 -18.10 -17.91
C HIS A 10 9.61 -19.33 -17.00
N ARG A 11 10.72 -19.96 -16.61
CA ARG A 11 10.69 -21.02 -15.58
C ARG A 11 10.56 -20.38 -14.20
N THR A 12 9.36 -20.43 -13.62
CA THR A 12 9.09 -20.05 -12.24
C THR A 12 9.70 -21.09 -11.30
N LEU A 13 10.77 -20.71 -10.60
CA LEU A 13 11.42 -21.56 -9.60
C LEU A 13 10.90 -21.14 -8.22
N TRP A 14 10.09 -22.00 -7.59
CA TRP A 14 9.43 -21.73 -6.31
C TRP A 14 10.38 -21.22 -5.21
N TRP A 15 11.63 -21.70 -5.16
CA TRP A 15 12.61 -21.27 -4.18
C TRP A 15 13.09 -19.82 -4.42
N LYS A 16 13.12 -19.36 -5.68
CA LYS A 16 13.44 -17.96 -6.00
C LYS A 16 12.34 -17.03 -5.53
N GLU A 17 11.08 -17.42 -5.74
CA GLU A 17 9.91 -16.66 -5.27
C GLU A 17 9.88 -16.60 -3.74
N ALA A 18 10.09 -17.73 -3.07
CA ALA A 18 10.22 -17.77 -1.61
C ALA A 18 11.37 -16.88 -1.10
N LEU A 19 12.53 -16.92 -1.76
CA LEU A 19 13.67 -16.06 -1.41
C LEU A 19 13.33 -14.58 -1.61
N ILE A 20 12.68 -14.21 -2.71
CA ILE A 20 12.23 -12.84 -2.97
C ILE A 20 11.29 -12.39 -1.85
N VAL A 21 10.26 -13.18 -1.52
CA VAL A 21 9.31 -12.86 -0.45
C VAL A 21 10.02 -12.68 0.89
N VAL A 22 10.92 -13.61 1.26
CA VAL A 22 11.67 -13.55 2.52
C VAL A 22 12.56 -12.30 2.58
N VAL A 23 13.28 -11.99 1.50
CA VAL A 23 14.16 -10.80 1.44
C VAL A 23 13.33 -9.53 1.55
N PHE A 24 12.28 -9.38 0.74
CA PHE A 24 11.42 -8.20 0.79
C PHE A 24 10.75 -8.02 2.15
N TYR A 25 10.19 -9.10 2.70
CA TYR A 25 9.55 -9.07 4.01
C TYR A 25 10.54 -8.79 5.14
N GLY A 26 11.74 -9.35 5.07
CA GLY A 26 12.83 -9.09 6.01
C GLY A 26 13.28 -7.64 5.99
N VAL A 27 13.55 -7.08 4.80
CA VAL A 27 13.91 -5.66 4.65
C VAL A 27 12.79 -4.74 5.15
N TYR A 28 11.54 -5.02 4.76
CA TYR A 28 10.37 -4.29 5.25
C TYR A 28 10.30 -4.32 6.78
N SER A 29 10.44 -5.52 7.38
CA SER A 29 10.37 -5.70 8.83
C SER A 29 11.51 -4.98 9.54
N LEU A 30 12.73 -5.00 8.99
CA LEU A 30 13.88 -4.29 9.53
C LEU A 30 13.63 -2.77 9.54
N VAL A 31 13.24 -2.20 8.40
CA VAL A 31 12.94 -0.77 8.29
C VAL A 31 11.79 -0.39 9.24
N ARG A 32 10.73 -1.18 9.27
CA ARG A 32 9.60 -0.96 10.18
C ARG A 32 10.02 -1.01 11.65
N ASN A 33 10.89 -1.94 12.03
CA ASN A 33 11.34 -2.06 13.41
C ASN A 33 12.27 -0.91 13.80
N LEU A 34 13.18 -0.50 12.91
CA LEU A 34 14.10 0.61 13.16
C LEU A 34 13.39 1.96 13.32
N PHE A 35 12.34 2.21 12.53
CA PHE A 35 11.70 3.53 12.49
C PHE A 35 10.31 3.58 13.13
N GLY A 36 9.61 2.45 13.27
CA GLY A 36 8.19 2.41 13.58
C GLY A 36 7.78 1.68 14.87
N SER A 37 8.57 0.73 15.39
CA SER A 37 8.11 -0.10 16.52
C SER A 37 9.14 -0.41 17.62
N ALA A 38 10.46 -0.41 17.34
CA ALA A 38 11.45 -0.76 18.37
C ALA A 38 11.82 0.42 19.29
N LEU A 39 11.63 1.67 18.82
CA LEU A 39 12.01 2.88 19.56
C LEU A 39 10.88 3.47 20.42
N VAL A 40 9.65 2.99 20.24
CA VAL A 40 8.48 3.46 20.99
C VAL A 40 7.77 2.22 21.53
N SER A 41 7.97 1.90 22.82
CA SER A 41 7.37 0.73 23.46
C SER A 41 6.20 1.14 24.36
N GLY A 42 5.14 0.33 24.38
CA GLY A 42 3.99 0.50 25.28
C GLY A 42 3.06 1.66 24.90
N SER A 43 2.56 2.37 25.90
CA SER A 43 1.51 3.39 25.78
C SER A 43 1.90 4.66 25.00
N GLN A 44 3.17 4.80 24.60
CA GLN A 44 3.69 6.01 23.94
C GLN A 44 3.57 5.98 22.41
N VAL A 45 3.31 4.81 21.80
CA VAL A 45 3.16 4.66 20.33
C VAL A 45 2.07 5.57 19.76
N PRO A 46 0.86 5.66 20.36
CA PRO A 46 -0.18 6.54 19.84
C PRO A 46 0.18 8.03 19.93
N VAL A 47 0.94 8.42 20.96
CA VAL A 47 1.35 9.81 21.19
C VAL A 47 2.35 10.26 20.13
N GLU A 48 3.39 9.47 19.89
CA GLU A 48 4.40 9.78 18.88
C GLU A 48 3.80 9.78 17.46
N ALA A 49 2.90 8.85 17.14
CA ALA A 49 2.19 8.84 15.88
C ALA A 49 1.37 10.12 15.69
N PHE A 50 0.66 10.57 16.72
CA PHE A 50 -0.09 11.82 16.70
C PHE A 50 0.80 13.05 16.52
N ILE A 51 1.93 13.12 17.25
CA ILE A 51 2.90 14.22 17.12
C ILE A 51 3.46 14.28 15.69
N ASN A 52 3.79 13.13 15.11
CA ASN A 52 4.28 13.04 13.74
C ASN A 52 3.22 13.47 12.72
N ALA A 53 1.96 13.07 12.91
CA ALA A 53 0.85 13.52 12.07
C ALA A 53 0.69 15.05 12.13
N VAL A 54 0.69 15.64 13.33
CA VAL A 54 0.62 17.10 13.50
C VAL A 54 1.81 17.80 12.85
N ARG A 55 3.01 17.22 12.92
CA ARG A 55 4.20 17.76 12.25
C ARG A 55 4.03 17.74 10.73
N MET A 56 3.50 16.65 10.16
CA MET A 56 3.21 16.55 8.73
C MET A 56 2.19 17.61 8.28
N ILE A 57 1.09 17.76 9.02
CA ILE A 57 0.05 18.76 8.74
C ILE A 57 0.66 20.17 8.70
N ARG A 58 1.59 20.50 9.62
CA ARG A 58 2.27 21.81 9.60
C ARG A 58 3.10 22.00 8.34
N VAL A 59 3.82 20.97 7.89
CA VAL A 59 4.59 21.01 6.63
C VAL A 59 3.65 21.20 5.45
N GLU A 60 2.58 20.42 5.38
CA GLU A 60 1.59 20.52 4.31
C GLU A 60 0.93 21.90 4.27
N ARG A 61 0.57 22.47 5.43
CA ARG A 61 0.04 23.84 5.52
C ARG A 61 1.07 24.87 5.07
N ALA A 62 2.35 24.70 5.44
CA ALA A 62 3.42 25.61 5.01
C ALA A 62 3.67 25.57 3.50
N LEU A 63 3.48 24.40 2.87
CA LEU A 63 3.59 24.20 1.42
C LEU A 63 2.29 24.51 0.67
N GLY A 64 1.19 24.79 1.37
CA GLY A 64 -0.13 24.99 0.77
C GLY A 64 -0.75 23.70 0.20
N LEU A 65 -0.29 22.53 0.63
CA LEU A 65 -0.77 21.21 0.19
C LEU A 65 -1.87 20.63 1.09
N TYR A 66 -2.14 21.25 2.23
CA TYR A 66 -3.13 20.77 3.20
C TYR A 66 -4.56 21.09 2.73
N HIS A 67 -5.10 20.24 1.86
CA HIS A 67 -6.47 20.35 1.34
C HIS A 67 -7.42 19.28 1.90
N GLU A 68 -6.90 18.30 2.65
CA GLU A 68 -7.66 17.16 3.15
C GLU A 68 -8.91 17.58 3.93
N GLU A 69 -8.77 18.50 4.89
CA GLU A 69 -9.87 19.01 5.72
C GLU A 69 -10.99 19.62 4.87
N THR A 70 -10.66 20.49 3.91
CA THR A 70 -11.64 21.14 3.04
C THR A 70 -12.38 20.15 2.14
N ILE A 71 -11.66 19.19 1.56
CA ILE A 71 -12.28 18.15 0.72
C ILE A 71 -13.17 17.29 1.60
N GLN A 72 -12.69 16.86 2.76
CA GLN A 72 -13.44 16.04 3.69
C GLN A 72 -14.75 16.72 4.13
N ASP A 73 -14.71 18.02 4.45
CA ASP A 73 -15.89 18.79 4.82
C ASP A 73 -16.97 18.81 3.74
N TRP A 74 -16.60 18.78 2.45
CA TRP A 74 -17.56 18.67 1.35
C TRP A 74 -18.30 17.31 1.36
N PHE A 75 -17.65 16.26 1.83
CA PHE A 75 -18.20 14.89 1.86
C PHE A 75 -18.83 14.51 3.19
N LEU A 76 -18.49 15.14 4.31
CA LEU A 76 -19.05 14.82 5.64
C LEU A 76 -20.59 14.81 5.69
N PRO A 77 -21.32 15.72 5.00
CA PRO A 77 -22.78 15.66 4.94
C PRO A 77 -23.33 14.45 4.16
N HIS A 78 -22.50 13.79 3.35
CA HIS A 78 -22.87 12.74 2.40
C HIS A 78 -22.42 11.36 2.90
N GLU A 79 -22.92 10.93 4.07
CA GLU A 79 -22.50 9.69 4.73
C GLU A 79 -22.60 8.45 3.81
N ASN A 80 -23.64 8.36 2.98
CA ASN A 80 -23.81 7.24 2.04
C ASN A 80 -22.72 7.19 0.98
N VAL A 81 -22.23 8.34 0.54
CA VAL A 81 -21.11 8.44 -0.42
C VAL A 81 -19.83 7.93 0.23
N ILE A 82 -19.56 8.36 1.47
CA ILE A 82 -18.41 7.89 2.24
C ILE A 82 -18.48 6.37 2.44
N LYS A 83 -19.63 5.84 2.88
CA LYS A 83 -19.84 4.40 3.06
C LYS A 83 -19.63 3.62 1.76
N PHE A 84 -20.17 4.12 0.66
CA PHE A 84 -19.97 3.50 -0.65
C PHE A 84 -18.48 3.41 -0.99
N PHE A 85 -17.73 4.50 -0.89
CA PHE A 85 -16.30 4.50 -1.19
C PHE A 85 -15.49 3.63 -0.22
N ASN A 86 -15.85 3.59 1.06
CA ASN A 86 -15.22 2.71 2.05
C ASN A 86 -15.42 1.23 1.70
N VAL A 87 -16.65 0.83 1.35
CA VAL A 87 -16.95 -0.54 0.93
C VAL A 87 -16.29 -0.85 -0.40
N TRP A 88 -16.37 0.06 -1.37
CA TRP A 88 -15.75 -0.11 -2.68
C TRP A 88 -14.24 -0.29 -2.54
N TYR A 89 -13.56 0.59 -1.78
CA TYR A 89 -12.13 0.48 -1.53
C TYR A 89 -11.80 -0.84 -0.82
N GLY A 90 -12.52 -1.17 0.25
CA GLY A 90 -12.29 -2.39 1.03
C GLY A 90 -12.61 -3.69 0.28
N THR A 91 -13.41 -3.65 -0.78
CA THR A 91 -13.78 -4.86 -1.55
C THR A 91 -13.08 -4.92 -2.88
N ALA A 92 -13.21 -3.90 -3.73
CA ALA A 92 -12.65 -3.87 -5.07
C ALA A 92 -11.13 -3.96 -5.01
N HIS A 93 -10.47 -3.22 -4.12
CA HIS A 93 -9.01 -3.21 -4.02
C HIS A 93 -8.43 -4.61 -3.78
N PHE A 94 -9.13 -5.47 -3.04
CA PHE A 94 -8.66 -6.82 -2.74
C PHE A 94 -9.20 -7.84 -3.72
N PHE A 95 -10.52 -7.96 -3.84
CA PHE A 95 -11.14 -9.03 -4.62
C PHE A 95 -10.99 -8.83 -6.12
N VAL A 96 -11.12 -7.60 -6.62
CA VAL A 96 -10.95 -7.34 -8.05
C VAL A 96 -9.47 -7.49 -8.43
N THR A 97 -8.55 -6.97 -7.62
CA THR A 97 -7.10 -7.15 -7.87
C THR A 97 -6.71 -8.63 -7.88
N LEU A 98 -7.18 -9.41 -6.90
CA LEU A 98 -6.95 -10.85 -6.88
C LEU A 98 -7.55 -11.54 -8.11
N ALA A 99 -8.79 -11.21 -8.47
CA ALA A 99 -9.43 -11.77 -9.66
C ALA A 99 -8.66 -11.43 -10.94
N VAL A 100 -8.14 -10.20 -11.06
CA VAL A 100 -7.29 -9.78 -12.19
C VAL A 100 -5.99 -10.59 -12.22
N PHE A 101 -5.32 -10.77 -11.08
CA PHE A 101 -4.12 -11.61 -11.02
C PHE A 101 -4.39 -13.06 -11.41
N ILE A 102 -5.48 -13.66 -10.91
CA ILE A 102 -5.89 -15.01 -11.32
C ILE A 102 -6.16 -15.05 -12.83
N ALA A 103 -6.91 -14.07 -13.36
CA ALA A 103 -7.23 -14.01 -14.77
C ALA A 103 -5.98 -13.87 -15.65
N LEU A 104 -4.99 -13.06 -15.23
CA LEU A 104 -3.72 -12.91 -15.92
C LEU A 104 -2.89 -14.19 -15.84
N PHE A 105 -2.80 -14.82 -14.67
CA PHE A 105 -2.07 -16.07 -14.49
C PHE A 105 -2.64 -17.21 -15.35
N VAL A 106 -3.96 -17.32 -15.45
CA VAL A 106 -4.62 -18.35 -16.27
C VAL A 106 -4.50 -18.05 -17.76
N LYS A 107 -4.65 -16.79 -18.19
CA LYS A 107 -4.64 -16.43 -19.61
C LYS A 107 -3.24 -16.20 -20.18
N ARG A 108 -2.25 -15.93 -19.32
CA ARG A 108 -0.85 -15.65 -19.67
C ARG A 108 0.09 -16.29 -18.63
N PRO A 109 0.14 -17.63 -18.57
CA PRO A 109 1.07 -18.34 -17.70
C PRO A 109 2.53 -18.02 -18.05
#